data_AF-A0A0S2I634-F1
#
_entry.id   AF-A0A0S2I634-F1
#
_cell.length_a   1.000
_cell.length_b   1.000
_cell.length_c   1.000
_cell.angle_alpha   90.00
_cell.angle_beta   90.00
_cell.angle_gamma   90.00
#
_symmetry.space_group_name_H-M   'P 1'
#
loop_
_entity.id
_entity.type
_entity.pdbx_description
1 polymer ?
#
loop_
_entity_poly.entity_id
_entity_poly.type
_entity_poly.pdbx_seq_one_letter_code
_entity_poly.pdbx_strand_id
1 'polypeptide(L)'
;MRFYFEIFCLIDDFCKEYHKAEEGHILDEKGAKKRRKRKFKMDDSEVITILVIFHLKQYRSLKRFYINYVQKPIKKEFPETVSYNRFIEL
;
A
#
# COMPACT_ATOMS: atom_id res chain seq x y z
N MET A 1 5.89 6.18 -17.37
CA MET A 1 6.83 5.80 -16.30
C MET A 1 6.94 6.91 -15.24
N ARG A 2 7.30 8.16 -15.61
CA ARG A 2 7.45 9.28 -14.66
C ARG A 2 6.26 9.56 -13.71
N PHE A 3 5.02 9.46 -14.20
CA PHE A 3 3.83 9.77 -13.40
C PHE A 3 3.65 8.90 -12.14
N TYR A 4 3.95 7.59 -12.21
CA TYR A 4 3.79 6.70 -11.05
C TYR A 4 4.87 6.96 -10.00
N PHE A 5 6.08 7.28 -10.47
CA PHE A 5 7.21 7.60 -9.61
C PHE A 5 6.96 8.88 -8.82
N GLU A 6 6.43 9.93 -9.45
CA GLU A 6 6.09 11.19 -8.77
C GLU A 6 5.05 10.97 -7.66
N ILE A 7 3.98 10.22 -7.95
CA ILE A 7 2.95 9.88 -6.96
C ILE A 7 3.56 9.05 -5.83
N PHE A 8 4.39 8.06 -6.15
CA PHE A 8 5.04 7.21 -5.16
C PHE A 8 5.96 8.03 -4.24
N CYS A 9 6.81 8.90 -4.77
CA CYS A 9 7.69 9.74 -3.95
C CYS A 9 6.92 10.62 -2.97
N LEU A 10 5.84 11.26 -3.42
CA LEU A 10 4.99 12.08 -2.55
C LEU A 10 4.34 11.26 -1.44
N ILE A 11 3.89 10.04 -1.75
CA ILE A 11 3.26 9.14 -0.78
C ILE A 11 4.29 8.57 0.18
N ASP A 12 5.47 8.19 -0.29
CA ASP A 12 6.56 7.68 0.53
C ASP A 12 7.05 8.73 1.54
N ASP A 13 7.21 9.98 1.11
CA ASP A 13 7.54 11.10 2.00
C ASP A 13 6.42 11.34 3.02
N PHE A 14 5.14 11.26 2.60
CA PHE A 14 4.00 11.34 3.51
C PHE A 14 4.01 10.20 4.55
N CYS A 15 4.20 8.95 4.12
CA CYS A 15 4.23 7.79 5.02
C CYS A 15 5.35 7.90 6.04
N LYS A 16 6.55 8.36 5.63
CA LYS A 16 7.67 8.60 6.55
C LYS A 16 7.33 9.62 7.63
N GLU A 17 6.72 10.75 7.27
CA GLU A 17 6.30 11.76 8.25
C GLU A 17 5.15 11.26 9.13
N TYR A 18 4.20 10.52 8.55
CA TYR A 18 3.10 9.90 9.28
C TYR A 18 3.60 8.91 10.34
N HIS A 19 4.52 8.00 9.99
CA HIS A 19 5.05 7.02 10.95
C HIS A 19 5.81 7.69 12.11
N LYS A 20 6.53 8.79 11.85
CA LYS A 20 7.13 9.59 12.94
C LYS A 20 6.09 10.18 13.86
N ALA A 21 4.97 10.66 13.31
CA ALA A 21 3.86 11.21 14.10
C ALA A 21 3.06 10.12 14.83
N GLU A 22 3.10 8.87 14.35
CA GLU A 22 2.39 7.75 14.95
C GLU A 22 3.12 7.17 16.19
N GLU A 23 4.46 7.29 16.25
CA GLU A 23 5.31 6.87 17.37
C GLU A 23 4.97 7.66 18.67
N GLY A 24 4.00 7.13 19.43
CA GLY A 24 3.56 7.70 20.72
C GLY A 24 2.05 7.89 20.85
N HIS A 25 1.30 7.74 19.75
CA HIS A 25 -0.16 7.88 19.73
C HIS A 25 -0.90 6.54 19.62
N ILE A 26 -0.17 5.43 19.50
CA ILE A 26 -0.74 4.09 19.48
C ILE A 26 -1.19 3.73 20.91
N LEU A 27 -2.50 3.53 21.09
CA LEU A 27 -3.04 3.04 22.34
C LEU A 27 -2.56 1.61 22.58
N ASP A 28 -1.96 1.35 23.74
CA ASP A 28 -1.66 -0.01 24.16
C ASP A 28 -2.96 -0.79 24.31
N GLU A 29 -3.15 -1.82 23.47
CA GLU A 29 -4.26 -2.76 23.60
C GLU A 29 -4.06 -3.60 24.88
N LYS A 30 -4.48 -3.07 26.04
CA LYS A 30 -4.45 -3.79 27.31
C LYS A 30 -5.28 -5.08 27.19
N GLY A 31 -4.59 -6.22 27.12
CA GLY A 31 -5.20 -7.56 27.07
C GLY A 31 -5.32 -8.19 25.68
N ALA A 32 -4.87 -7.53 24.60
CA ALA A 32 -4.86 -8.16 23.28
C ALA A 32 -3.75 -9.21 23.15
N LYS A 33 -4.05 -10.31 22.45
CA LYS A 33 -3.04 -11.30 22.07
C LYS A 33 -1.95 -10.59 21.27
N LYS A 34 -0.70 -10.64 21.76
CA LYS A 34 0.48 -10.09 21.06
C LYS A 34 0.48 -10.56 19.60
N ARG A 35 0.07 -9.68 18.69
CA ARG A 35 0.13 -9.94 17.25
C ARG A 35 1.58 -9.86 16.82
N ARG A 36 1.99 -10.82 15.99
CA ARG A 36 3.34 -10.88 15.46
C ARG A 36 3.59 -9.65 14.59
N LYS A 37 4.50 -8.76 15.00
CA LYS A 37 4.97 -7.64 14.18
C LYS A 37 5.89 -8.17 13.08
N ARG A 38 5.32 -8.69 11.99
CA ARG A 38 6.06 -9.11 10.80
C ARG A 38 5.91 -8.03 9.74
N LYS A 39 7.04 -7.53 9.21
CA LYS A 39 7.02 -6.65 8.05
C LYS A 39 6.30 -7.36 6.90
N PHE A 40 5.27 -6.70 6.36
CA PHE A 40 4.55 -7.22 5.20
C PHE A 40 5.45 -7.15 3.96
N LYS A 41 5.06 -7.89 2.91
CA LYS A 41 5.80 -7.88 1.65
C LYS A 41 5.65 -6.57 0.88
N MET A 42 4.47 -5.97 0.99
CA MET A 42 4.21 -4.63 0.47
C MET A 42 4.20 -3.65 1.63
N ASP A 43 4.78 -2.49 1.40
CA ASP A 43 4.81 -1.37 2.33
C ASP A 43 3.55 -0.50 2.21
N ASP A 44 3.21 0.27 3.24
CA ASP A 44 2.01 1.11 3.27
C ASP A 44 2.03 2.14 2.13
N SER A 45 3.20 2.69 1.84
CA SER A 45 3.44 3.60 0.72
C SER A 45 3.04 3.01 -0.63
N GLU A 46 3.36 1.74 -0.88
CA GLU A 46 3.00 1.02 -2.11
C GLU A 46 1.49 0.78 -2.20
N VAL A 47 0.86 0.39 -1.08
CA VAL A 47 -0.59 0.13 -1.00
C VAL A 47 -1.37 1.42 -1.29
N ILE A 48 -1.02 2.52 -0.63
CA ILE A 48 -1.65 3.82 -0.82
C ILE A 48 -1.45 4.29 -2.27
N THR A 49 -0.25 4.13 -2.83
CA THR A 49 0.04 4.47 -4.23
C THR A 49 -0.87 3.73 -5.20
N ILE A 50 -1.05 2.42 -5.01
CA ILE A 50 -1.92 1.59 -5.84
C ILE A 50 -3.38 2.06 -5.76
N LEU A 51 -3.86 2.42 -4.56
CA LEU A 51 -5.21 2.94 -4.36
C LEU A 51 -5.41 4.31 -5.02
N VAL A 52 -4.44 5.22 -4.89
CA VAL A 52 -4.48 6.53 -5.55
C VAL A 52 -4.54 6.35 -7.08
N ILE A 53 -3.69 5.48 -7.64
CA ILE A 53 -3.71 5.19 -9.09
C ILE A 53 -5.06 4.60 -9.51
N PHE A 54 -5.65 3.72 -8.70
CA PHE A 54 -6.98 3.16 -8.96
C PHE A 54 -8.04 4.25 -9.14
N HIS A 55 -8.07 5.22 -8.22
CA HIS A 55 -9.00 6.36 -8.27
C HIS A 55 -8.70 7.31 -9.44
N LEU A 56 -7.44 7.66 -9.68
CA LEU A 56 -7.04 8.54 -10.77
C LEU A 56 -7.36 7.97 -12.15
N LYS A 57 -7.25 6.64 -12.32
CA LYS A 57 -7.60 5.94 -13.55
C LYS A 57 -9.09 5.63 -13.68
N GLN A 58 -9.90 5.96 -12.66
CA GLN A 58 -11.35 5.79 -12.65
C GLN A 58 -11.81 4.35 -12.96
N TYR A 59 -11.09 3.35 -12.46
CA TYR A 59 -11.51 1.96 -12.62
C TYR A 59 -12.75 1.67 -11.77
N ARG A 60 -13.70 0.91 -12.33
CA ARG A 60 -14.93 0.52 -11.62
C ARG A 60 -14.74 -0.61 -10.61
N SER A 61 -13.72 -1.46 -10.79
CA SER A 61 -13.51 -2.65 -9.98
C SER A 61 -12.05 -2.75 -9.54
N LEU A 62 -11.84 -2.70 -8.23
CA LEU A 62 -10.51 -2.81 -7.62
C LEU A 62 -9.86 -4.16 -7.92
N LYS A 63 -10.62 -5.25 -7.85
CA LYS A 63 -10.14 -6.60 -8.21
C LYS A 63 -9.65 -6.67 -9.66
N ARG A 64 -10.43 -6.14 -10.60
CA ARG A 64 -10.06 -6.17 -12.03
C ARG A 64 -8.83 -5.29 -12.29
N PHE A 65 -8.75 -4.13 -11.66
CA PHE A 65 -7.61 -3.23 -11.70
C PHE A 65 -6.35 -3.93 -11.14
N TYR A 66 -6.41 -4.46 -9.92
CA TYR A 66 -5.25 -5.05 -9.27
C TYR A 66 -4.67 -6.24 -10.07
N ILE A 67 -5.52 -7.18 -10.48
CA ILE A 67 -5.07 -8.41 -11.17
C ILE A 67 -4.59 -8.12 -12.60
N ASN A 68 -5.25 -7.23 -13.34
CA ASN A 68 -4.95 -7.03 -14.77
C ASN A 68 -4.05 -5.83 -15.04
N TYR A 69 -3.95 -4.90 -14.11
CA TYR A 69 -3.14 -3.69 -14.25
C TYR A 69 -1.92 -3.74 -13.34
N VAL A 70 -2.12 -3.93 -12.04
CA VAL A 70 -1.01 -3.90 -11.06
C VAL A 70 -0.07 -5.08 -11.26
N GLN A 71 -0.61 -6.30 -11.27
CA GLN A 71 0.19 -7.54 -11.35
C GLN A 71 0.73 -7.87 -12.75
N LYS A 72 0.35 -7.12 -13.79
CA LYS A 72 0.77 -7.37 -15.17
C LYS A 72 1.56 -6.17 -15.74
N PRO A 73 0.95 -5.09 -16.27
CA PRO A 73 1.70 -4.01 -16.91
C PRO A 73 2.66 -3.26 -15.98
N ILE A 74 2.31 -3.05 -14.71
CA ILE A 74 3.16 -2.27 -13.77
C ILE A 74 3.89 -3.14 -12.74
N LYS A 75 3.94 -4.46 -12.96
CA LYS A 75 4.68 -5.39 -12.07
C LYS A 75 6.17 -5.04 -11.94
N LYS A 76 6.75 -4.39 -12.96
CA LYS A 76 8.14 -3.93 -12.89
C LYS A 76 8.34 -2.83 -11.84
N GLU A 77 7.34 -2.00 -11.62
CA GLU A 77 7.36 -0.94 -10.61
C GLU A 77 7.02 -1.50 -9.21
N PHE A 78 6.18 -2.55 -9.16
CA PHE A 78 5.79 -3.24 -7.93
C PHE A 78 6.15 -4.74 -8.02
N PRO A 79 7.42 -5.11 -7.82
CA PRO A 79 7.88 -6.48 -8.05
C PRO A 79 7.30 -7.48 -7.04
N GLU A 80 7.09 -7.07 -5.79
CA GLU A 80 6.70 -7.93 -4.66
C GLU A 80 5.20 -7.87 -4.33
N THR A 81 4.34 -7.72 -5.35
CA THR A 81 2.88 -7.72 -5.14
C THR A 81 2.36 -8.99 -4.46
N VAL A 82 1.37 -8.83 -3.59
CA VAL A 82 0.66 -9.95 -2.93
C VAL A 82 -0.58 -10.39 -3.73
N SER A 83 -1.25 -11.47 -3.32
CA SER A 83 -2.55 -11.86 -3.92
C SER A 83 -3.62 -10.78 -3.65
N TYR A 84 -4.65 -10.70 -4.48
CA TYR A 84 -5.72 -9.71 -4.29
C TYR A 84 -6.38 -9.81 -2.91
N ASN A 85 -6.72 -11.01 -2.45
CA ASN A 85 -7.32 -11.17 -1.13
C ASN A 85 -6.38 -10.67 -0.04
N ARG A 86 -5.08 -10.98 -0.16
CA ARG A 86 -4.09 -10.48 0.79
C ARG A 86 -4.01 -8.96 0.75
N PHE A 87 -4.03 -8.35 -0.43
CA PHE A 87 -3.99 -6.89 -0.60
C PHE A 87 -5.16 -6.18 0.10
N ILE A 88 -6.34 -6.80 0.14
CA ILE A 88 -7.52 -6.25 0.84
C ILE A 88 -7.43 -6.39 2.37
N GLU A 89 -6.62 -7.33 2.87
CA GLU A 89 -6.41 -7.56 4.31
C GLU A 89 -5.25 -6.75 4.90
N LEU A 90 -4.46 -6.08 4.06
CA LEU A 90 -3.40 -5.16 4.48
C LEU A 90 -4.04 -3.85 4.94
#